data_AF-A0A382GD84-F1
#
_entry.id   AF-A0A382GD84-F1
#
_cell.length_a   1.000
_cell.length_b   1.000
_cell.length_c   1.000
_cell.angle_alpha   90.00
_cell.angle_beta   90.00
_cell.angle_gamma   90.00
#
_symmetry.space_group_name_H-M   'P 1'
#
loop_
_entity.id
_entity.type
_entity.pdbx_description
1 polymer ?
#
loop_
_entity_poly.entity_id
_entity_poly.type
_entity_poly.pdbx_seq_one_letter_code
_entity_poly.pdbx_strand_id
1 'polypeptide(L)'
;MNTFKELYFPSGESRELNKRLREEHENFLTENPDWTPNELRLLPKVIARTFNKMCPKTPFMVPFGWIDGTTWADLREQDRISSLPEDQRRESAEAHKNAIRGRCFRIPRPYELKPNEAAFKAVQDYASVDRRVFNDETFDHNVSENLLDAFNSCWKRIAEPGEWWNGKERIAILEEVRKDRDEGHPIVRAPLADLSNTPSPVISPLVCEIIRKVTSNAHEIDDKWAKEAIGRIGEGKYSELVSLVVNILPIDIFCLLLGRPVVSLPVPKNGKPGKSIPDGLADGGAFVPWRTENWVGPNVARALSFVEKENAIRMKLVESM
;
A
#
# COMPACT_ATOMS: atom_id res chain seq x y z
N MET A 1 -42.46 20.69 12.98
CA MET A 1 -42.21 19.26 13.26
C MET A 1 -42.12 18.60 11.90
N ASN A 2 -40.90 18.49 11.34
CA ASN A 2 -40.73 18.02 9.96
C ASN A 2 -41.21 16.57 9.88
N THR A 3 -42.16 16.33 8.97
CA THR A 3 -42.69 14.99 8.76
C THR A 3 -41.61 14.11 8.15
N PHE A 4 -41.65 12.80 8.42
CA PHE A 4 -40.72 11.81 7.85
C PHE A 4 -40.58 11.98 6.33
N LYS A 5 -41.63 12.45 5.64
CA LYS A 5 -41.65 12.74 4.20
C LYS A 5 -40.75 13.90 3.79
N GLU A 6 -40.67 14.98 4.57
CA GLU A 6 -39.80 16.14 4.30
C GLU A 6 -38.32 15.85 4.59
N LEU A 7 -38.04 14.84 5.42
CA LEU A 7 -36.68 14.38 5.71
C LEU A 7 -36.05 13.66 4.51
N TYR A 8 -36.86 12.97 3.69
CA TYR A 8 -36.40 12.15 2.56
C TYR A 8 -36.72 12.74 1.17
N PHE A 9 -37.72 13.62 1.05
CA PHE A 9 -38.11 14.25 -0.20
C PHE A 9 -38.04 15.78 -0.07
N PRO A 10 -37.07 16.45 -0.73
CA PRO A 10 -36.96 17.90 -0.65
C PRO A 10 -38.24 18.57 -1.18
N SER A 11 -38.63 19.67 -0.54
CA SER A 11 -39.76 20.49 -0.97
C SER A 11 -39.58 20.99 -2.42
N GLY A 12 -40.66 21.46 -3.05
CA GLY A 12 -40.56 22.11 -4.36
C GLY A 12 -39.54 23.27 -4.35
N GLU A 13 -39.59 24.08 -3.30
CA GLU A 13 -38.69 25.22 -3.10
C GLU A 13 -37.23 24.80 -2.90
N SER A 14 -36.97 23.77 -2.08
CA SER A 14 -35.61 23.25 -1.91
C SER A 14 -35.04 22.66 -3.20
N ARG A 15 -35.89 22.10 -4.08
CA ARG A 15 -35.48 21.60 -5.39
C ARG A 15 -35.14 22.73 -6.36
N GLU A 16 -35.93 23.80 -6.39
CA GLU A 16 -35.64 24.98 -7.21
C GLU A 16 -34.39 25.72 -6.71
N LEU A 17 -34.22 25.85 -5.39
CA LEU A 17 -33.00 26.43 -4.80
C LEU A 17 -31.76 25.62 -5.19
N ASN A 18 -31.82 24.29 -5.10
CA ASN A 18 -30.73 23.43 -5.56
C ASN A 18 -30.43 23.61 -7.05
N LYS A 19 -31.46 23.67 -7.90
CA LYS A 19 -31.28 23.87 -9.33
C LYS A 19 -30.56 25.19 -9.62
N ARG A 20 -30.98 26.28 -8.97
CA ARG A 20 -30.33 27.59 -9.07
C ARG A 20 -28.87 27.56 -8.65
N LEU A 21 -28.58 27.04 -7.45
CA LEU A 21 -27.22 26.97 -6.91
C LEU A 21 -26.30 26.13 -7.79
N ARG A 22 -26.84 25.10 -8.43
CA ARG A 22 -26.11 24.27 -9.38
C ARG A 22 -25.72 25.04 -10.63
N GLU A 23 -26.69 25.69 -11.27
CA GLU A 23 -26.48 26.48 -12.49
C GLU A 23 -25.49 27.62 -12.23
N GLU A 24 -25.61 28.32 -11.10
CA GLU A 24 -24.66 29.35 -10.67
C GLU A 24 -23.24 28.79 -10.50
N HIS A 25 -23.09 27.62 -9.88
CA HIS A 25 -21.78 27.00 -9.68
C HIS A 25 -21.17 26.47 -10.99
N GLU A 26 -21.95 25.85 -11.87
CA GLU A 26 -21.50 25.36 -13.18
C GLU A 26 -21.04 26.52 -14.08
N ASN A 27 -21.76 27.65 -14.07
CA ASN A 27 -21.34 28.87 -14.75
C ASN A 27 -20.02 29.41 -14.19
N PHE A 28 -19.89 29.47 -12.87
CA PHE A 28 -18.65 29.88 -12.21
C PHE A 28 -17.45 28.99 -12.58
N LEU A 29 -17.64 27.66 -12.66
CA LEU A 29 -16.60 26.71 -13.05
C LEU A 29 -16.16 26.82 -14.51
N THR A 30 -17.01 27.38 -15.38
CA THR A 30 -16.63 27.67 -16.77
C THR A 30 -15.51 28.71 -16.83
N GLU A 31 -15.56 29.71 -15.96
CA GLU A 31 -14.53 30.75 -15.82
C GLU A 31 -13.39 30.32 -14.86
N ASN A 32 -13.68 29.43 -13.91
CA ASN A 32 -12.77 29.02 -12.83
C ASN A 32 -12.61 27.49 -12.76
N PRO A 33 -12.08 26.83 -13.80
CA PRO A 33 -12.07 25.37 -13.89
C PRO A 33 -11.17 24.68 -12.84
N ASP A 34 -10.24 25.42 -12.25
CA ASP A 34 -9.31 24.98 -11.19
C ASP A 34 -9.86 25.09 -9.78
N TRP A 35 -11.07 25.66 -9.63
CA TRP A 35 -11.58 25.96 -8.30
C TRP A 35 -11.87 24.69 -7.51
N THR A 36 -11.55 24.74 -6.22
CA THR A 36 -11.84 23.69 -5.25
C THR A 36 -12.31 24.32 -3.93
N PRO A 37 -13.11 23.59 -3.12
CA PRO A 37 -13.41 23.98 -1.75
C PRO A 37 -12.13 24.19 -0.92
N ASN A 38 -12.25 24.92 0.19
CA ASN A 38 -11.10 25.31 1.01
C ASN A 38 -10.33 24.10 1.55
N GLU A 39 -11.06 23.03 1.87
CA GLU A 39 -10.56 21.77 2.39
C GLU A 39 -9.72 21.00 1.36
N LEU A 40 -9.92 21.29 0.07
CA LEU A 40 -9.28 20.62 -1.06
C LEU A 40 -8.28 21.51 -1.82
N ARG A 41 -7.88 22.66 -1.25
CA ARG A 41 -6.93 23.61 -1.88
C ARG A 41 -5.55 23.02 -2.21
N LEU A 42 -5.17 21.91 -1.56
CA LEU A 42 -3.90 21.21 -1.82
C LEU A 42 -3.98 20.23 -3.00
N LEU A 43 -5.18 20.00 -3.55
CA LEU A 43 -5.38 19.08 -4.67
C LEU A 43 -4.71 19.62 -5.94
N PRO A 44 -3.97 18.79 -6.70
CA PRO A 44 -3.41 19.22 -7.98
C PRO A 44 -4.47 19.76 -8.94
N LYS A 45 -4.23 20.94 -9.51
CA LYS A 45 -5.16 21.66 -10.42
C LYS A 45 -5.69 20.79 -11.57
N VAL A 46 -4.85 19.92 -12.12
CA VAL A 46 -5.25 19.00 -13.20
C VAL A 46 -6.34 18.01 -12.77
N ILE A 47 -6.31 17.56 -11.51
CA ILE A 47 -7.33 16.68 -10.95
C ILE A 47 -8.61 17.48 -10.71
N ALA A 48 -8.49 18.70 -10.17
CA ALA A 48 -9.62 19.62 -9.97
C ALA A 48 -10.39 19.87 -11.27
N ARG A 49 -9.69 20.25 -12.35
CA ARG A 49 -10.29 20.45 -13.68
C ARG A 49 -11.00 19.22 -14.21
N THR A 50 -10.38 18.04 -14.04
CA THR A 50 -10.92 16.79 -14.58
C THR A 50 -12.25 16.46 -13.93
N PHE A 51 -12.34 16.55 -12.61
CA PHE A 51 -13.57 16.28 -11.87
C PHE A 51 -14.64 17.36 -12.07
N ASN A 52 -14.26 18.64 -12.10
CA ASN A 52 -15.19 19.75 -12.34
C ASN A 52 -15.80 19.72 -13.76
N LYS A 53 -15.15 19.06 -14.73
CA LYS A 53 -15.66 18.87 -16.10
C LYS A 53 -16.52 17.62 -16.29
N MET A 54 -16.58 16.72 -15.30
CA MET A 54 -17.37 15.50 -15.45
C MET A 54 -18.87 15.84 -15.48
N CYS A 55 -19.59 15.30 -16.47
CA CYS A 55 -21.03 15.41 -16.51
C CYS A 55 -21.64 14.46 -15.47
N PRO A 56 -22.45 14.93 -14.50
CA PRO A 56 -22.96 14.10 -13.42
C PRO A 56 -24.00 13.11 -13.94
N LYS A 57 -23.53 11.92 -14.31
CA LYS A 57 -24.39 10.76 -14.62
C LYS A 57 -24.71 9.95 -13.36
N THR A 58 -23.92 10.10 -12.30
CA THR A 58 -24.08 9.43 -10.99
C THR A 58 -23.78 10.40 -9.84
N PRO A 59 -24.18 10.10 -8.58
CA PRO A 59 -23.95 10.96 -7.41
C PRO A 59 -22.48 11.30 -7.15
N PHE A 60 -21.53 10.49 -7.61
CA PHE A 60 -20.09 10.70 -7.43
C PHE A 60 -19.43 11.52 -8.56
N MET A 61 -20.20 11.95 -9.56
CA MET A 61 -19.72 12.73 -10.71
C MET A 61 -20.18 14.19 -10.67
N VAL A 62 -20.55 14.69 -9.50
CA VAL A 62 -20.93 16.09 -9.26
C VAL A 62 -19.69 16.94 -8.94
N PRO A 63 -19.74 18.27 -9.15
CA PRO A 63 -18.63 19.16 -8.77
C PRO A 63 -18.19 19.02 -7.31
N PHE A 64 -16.92 19.30 -7.03
CA PHE A 64 -16.41 19.23 -5.65
C PHE A 64 -17.20 20.14 -4.70
N GLY A 65 -17.53 19.61 -3.52
CA GLY A 65 -18.34 20.32 -2.52
C GLY A 65 -19.85 20.32 -2.79
N TRP A 66 -20.33 19.74 -3.89
CA TRP A 66 -21.76 19.71 -4.21
C TRP A 66 -22.59 18.95 -3.17
N ILE A 67 -22.13 17.78 -2.75
CA ILE A 67 -22.83 16.95 -1.75
C ILE A 67 -22.78 17.60 -0.36
N ASP A 68 -21.64 18.18 -0.01
CA ASP A 68 -21.39 18.70 1.34
C ASP A 68 -21.86 20.15 1.53
N GLY A 69 -22.35 20.80 0.46
CA GLY A 69 -22.81 22.18 0.51
C GLY A 69 -21.69 23.20 0.66
N THR A 70 -20.49 22.89 0.15
CA THR A 70 -19.29 23.72 0.22
C THR A 70 -18.88 24.30 -1.13
N THR A 71 -19.80 24.31 -2.11
CA THR A 71 -19.55 24.93 -3.41
C THR A 71 -19.44 26.45 -3.30
N TRP A 72 -18.87 27.09 -4.32
CA TRP A 72 -18.83 28.55 -4.41
C TRP A 72 -20.24 29.18 -4.29
N ALA A 73 -21.24 28.59 -4.94
CA ALA A 73 -22.61 29.10 -4.88
C ALA A 73 -23.25 28.90 -3.49
N ASP A 74 -22.94 27.79 -2.82
CA ASP A 74 -23.41 27.55 -1.44
C ASP A 74 -22.81 28.54 -0.44
N LEU A 75 -21.52 28.85 -0.56
CA LEU A 75 -20.85 29.83 0.31
C LEU A 75 -21.46 31.23 0.08
N ARG A 76 -21.70 31.60 -1.18
CA ARG A 76 -22.35 32.88 -1.51
C ARG A 76 -23.79 32.93 -1.00
N GLU A 77 -24.51 31.81 -1.05
CA GLU A 77 -25.86 31.73 -0.49
C GLU A 77 -25.84 31.87 1.04
N GLN A 78 -24.83 31.31 1.73
CA GLN A 78 -24.65 31.52 3.17
C GLN A 78 -24.33 32.98 3.51
N ASP A 79 -23.51 33.66 2.72
CA ASP A 79 -23.23 35.09 2.87
C ASP A 79 -24.50 35.93 2.64
N ARG A 80 -25.27 35.60 1.61
CA ARG A 80 -26.57 36.24 1.32
C ARG A 80 -27.52 36.04 2.49
N ILE A 81 -27.65 34.82 3.01
CA ILE A 81 -28.50 34.53 4.17
C ILE A 81 -28.04 35.33 5.38
N SER A 82 -26.73 35.41 5.63
CA SER A 82 -26.17 36.12 6.79
C SER A 82 -26.45 37.63 6.76
N SER A 83 -26.68 38.21 5.58
CA SER A 83 -27.03 39.62 5.39
C SER A 83 -28.54 39.91 5.45
N LEU A 84 -29.40 38.90 5.62
CA LEU A 84 -30.84 39.09 5.76
C LEU A 84 -31.24 39.60 7.16
N PRO A 85 -32.40 40.25 7.29
CA PRO A 85 -33.07 40.51 8.56
C PRO A 85 -33.27 39.23 9.40
N GLU A 86 -33.23 39.36 10.73
CA GLU A 86 -33.21 38.22 11.68
C GLU A 86 -34.42 37.29 11.59
N ASP A 87 -35.58 37.83 11.26
CA ASP A 87 -36.82 37.12 10.99
C ASP A 87 -36.71 36.18 9.78
N GLN A 88 -35.99 36.59 8.73
CA GLN A 88 -35.86 35.84 7.47
C GLN A 88 -34.63 34.92 7.42
N ARG A 89 -33.64 35.17 8.29
CA ARG A 89 -32.40 34.37 8.36
C ARG A 89 -32.65 32.90 8.64
N ARG A 90 -33.51 32.59 9.62
CA ARG A 90 -33.77 31.21 10.06
C ARG A 90 -34.46 30.39 8.97
N GLU A 91 -35.45 30.98 8.31
CA GLU A 91 -36.19 30.33 7.22
C GLU A 91 -35.28 30.05 6.02
N SER A 92 -34.49 31.04 5.60
CA SER A 92 -33.58 30.88 4.47
C SER A 92 -32.44 29.90 4.76
N ALA A 93 -31.90 29.88 5.99
CA ALA A 93 -30.90 28.91 6.41
C ALA A 93 -31.44 27.47 6.41
N GLU A 94 -32.67 27.27 6.89
CA GLU A 94 -33.32 25.97 6.89
C GLU A 94 -33.66 25.51 5.46
N ALA A 95 -34.09 26.42 4.58
CA ALA A 95 -34.32 26.14 3.17
C ALA A 95 -33.02 25.71 2.45
N HIS A 96 -31.91 26.40 2.71
CA HIS A 96 -30.59 26.04 2.16
C HIS A 96 -30.11 24.67 2.68
N LYS A 97 -30.25 24.42 3.98
CA LYS A 97 -29.93 23.12 4.59
C LYS A 97 -30.75 21.97 4.02
N ASN A 98 -32.05 22.18 3.79
CA ASN A 98 -32.94 21.17 3.19
C ASN A 98 -32.64 20.97 1.69
N ALA A 99 -32.19 22.01 1.00
CA ALA A 99 -31.66 21.88 -0.36
C ALA A 99 -30.41 20.96 -0.36
N ILE A 100 -29.40 21.23 0.48
CA ILE A 100 -28.20 20.38 0.58
C ILE A 100 -28.55 18.92 0.89
N ARG A 101 -29.40 18.68 1.90
CA ARG A 101 -29.86 17.33 2.26
C ARG A 101 -30.52 16.58 1.10
N GLY A 102 -31.29 17.28 0.27
CA GLY A 102 -31.94 16.71 -0.92
C GLY A 102 -30.98 16.23 -2.01
N ARG A 103 -29.70 16.64 -1.99
CA ARG A 103 -28.68 16.24 -3.00
C ARG A 103 -28.29 14.77 -2.86
N CYS A 104 -28.39 14.20 -1.65
CA CYS A 104 -28.06 12.80 -1.38
C CYS A 104 -29.13 11.80 -1.86
N PHE A 105 -30.32 12.26 -2.29
CA PHE A 105 -31.50 11.41 -2.54
C PHE A 105 -31.93 11.27 -4.00
N ARG A 106 -31.08 11.59 -4.98
CA ARG A 106 -31.32 11.12 -6.36
C ARG A 106 -30.84 9.68 -6.52
N ILE A 107 -31.71 8.73 -6.19
CA ILE A 107 -31.68 7.40 -6.82
C ILE A 107 -32.48 7.59 -8.11
N PRO A 108 -31.84 7.66 -9.31
CA PRO A 108 -32.61 7.48 -10.56
C PRO A 108 -33.33 6.13 -10.44
N ARG A 109 -34.49 5.94 -11.11
CA ARG A 109 -35.11 4.60 -11.24
C ARG A 109 -33.98 3.59 -11.43
N PRO A 110 -33.90 2.50 -10.62
CA PRO A 110 -32.75 1.62 -10.69
C PRO A 110 -32.59 1.23 -12.14
N TYR A 111 -31.49 1.68 -12.74
CA TYR A 111 -30.99 1.03 -13.93
C TYR A 111 -30.87 -0.42 -13.47
N GLU A 112 -31.63 -1.33 -14.09
CA GLU A 112 -31.43 -2.75 -13.86
C GLU A 112 -30.01 -3.03 -14.31
N LEU A 113 -29.08 -2.94 -13.35
CA LEU A 113 -27.70 -3.31 -13.54
C LEU A 113 -27.77 -4.78 -13.86
N LYS A 114 -27.47 -5.12 -15.12
CA LYS A 114 -27.22 -6.51 -15.44
C LYS A 114 -26.17 -7.01 -14.46
N PRO A 115 -26.24 -8.26 -13.98
CA PRO A 115 -25.32 -8.77 -12.98
C PRO A 115 -23.84 -8.67 -13.34
N ASN A 116 -23.46 -8.28 -14.55
CA ASN A 116 -22.09 -8.06 -15.02
C ASN A 116 -21.70 -6.57 -15.15
N GLU A 117 -22.64 -5.63 -15.01
CA GLU A 117 -22.43 -4.19 -15.23
C GLU A 117 -22.41 -3.38 -13.93
N ALA A 118 -22.65 -4.00 -12.78
CA ALA A 118 -22.54 -3.32 -11.49
C ALA A 118 -21.10 -2.81 -11.30
N ALA A 119 -20.91 -1.49 -11.26
CA ALA A 119 -19.61 -0.88 -10.98
C ALA A 119 -18.99 -1.37 -9.65
N PHE A 120 -19.83 -1.86 -8.73
CA PHE A 120 -19.41 -2.52 -7.50
C PHE A 120 -19.14 -4.00 -7.64
N LYS A 121 -19.61 -4.68 -8.69
CA LYS A 121 -19.31 -6.10 -8.89
C LYS A 121 -17.83 -6.32 -9.14
N ALA A 122 -17.19 -5.52 -9.98
CA ALA A 122 -15.73 -5.62 -10.16
C ALA A 122 -14.99 -5.43 -8.82
N VAL A 123 -15.46 -4.55 -7.95
CA VAL A 123 -14.89 -4.33 -6.60
C VAL A 123 -15.26 -5.45 -5.62
N GLN A 124 -16.44 -6.05 -5.73
CA GLN A 124 -16.92 -7.16 -4.91
C GLN A 124 -16.23 -8.48 -5.31
N ASP A 125 -16.14 -8.76 -6.61
CA ASP A 125 -15.37 -9.85 -7.20
C ASP A 125 -13.87 -9.66 -6.91
N TYR A 126 -13.39 -8.41 -6.88
CA TYR A 126 -12.08 -8.13 -6.31
C TYR A 126 -12.07 -8.57 -4.84
N ALA A 127 -12.92 -8.02 -3.98
CA ALA A 127 -12.93 -8.33 -2.55
C ALA A 127 -13.17 -9.81 -2.17
N SER A 128 -13.79 -10.63 -3.02
CA SER A 128 -14.03 -12.06 -2.75
C SER A 128 -12.78 -12.93 -2.84
N VAL A 129 -11.75 -12.48 -3.57
CA VAL A 129 -10.48 -13.20 -3.70
C VAL A 129 -9.55 -12.81 -2.55
N ASP A 130 -9.11 -13.80 -1.77
CA ASP A 130 -8.11 -13.57 -0.71
C ASP A 130 -6.73 -13.31 -1.30
N ARG A 131 -6.40 -12.04 -1.52
CA ARG A 131 -5.10 -11.60 -2.06
C ARG A 131 -3.94 -11.62 -1.06
N ARG A 132 -4.16 -12.14 0.15
CA ARG A 132 -3.07 -12.44 1.10
C ARG A 132 -2.33 -13.73 0.75
N VAL A 133 -2.90 -14.53 -0.15
CA VAL A 133 -2.36 -15.79 -0.65
C VAL A 133 -2.06 -15.65 -2.14
N PHE A 134 -1.10 -16.42 -2.64
CA PHE A 134 -0.83 -16.53 -4.06
C PHE A 134 -1.68 -17.66 -4.64
N ASN A 135 -2.59 -17.34 -5.55
CA ASN A 135 -3.40 -18.32 -6.29
C ASN A 135 -3.67 -17.80 -7.71
N ASP A 136 -4.23 -18.67 -8.55
CA ASP A 136 -4.51 -18.40 -9.97
C ASP A 136 -5.45 -17.20 -10.18
N GLU A 137 -6.36 -16.95 -9.23
CA GLU A 137 -7.29 -15.81 -9.27
C GLU A 137 -6.63 -14.50 -8.86
N THR A 138 -5.42 -14.54 -8.29
CA THR A 138 -4.69 -13.35 -7.85
C THR A 138 -3.82 -12.72 -8.93
N PHE A 139 -3.67 -13.36 -10.09
CA PHE A 139 -2.93 -12.87 -11.25
C PHE A 139 -3.83 -12.84 -12.48
N ASP A 140 -3.69 -11.80 -13.32
CA ASP A 140 -4.39 -11.72 -14.60
C ASP A 140 -3.79 -12.68 -15.66
N HIS A 141 -2.63 -13.25 -15.35
CA HIS A 141 -1.89 -14.20 -16.18
C HIS A 141 -1.89 -15.58 -15.52
N ASN A 142 -1.83 -16.64 -16.35
CA ASN A 142 -1.66 -18.00 -15.85
C ASN A 142 -0.26 -18.15 -15.22
N VAL A 143 -0.21 -18.41 -13.91
CA VAL A 143 1.00 -18.68 -13.14
C VAL A 143 0.95 -20.15 -12.70
N SER A 144 2.05 -20.89 -12.85
CA SER A 144 2.06 -22.31 -12.52
C SER A 144 1.77 -22.57 -11.05
N GLU A 145 1.01 -23.64 -10.76
CA GLU A 145 0.68 -24.04 -9.39
C GLU A 145 1.93 -24.26 -8.52
N ASN A 146 3.00 -24.82 -9.10
CA ASN A 146 4.27 -25.04 -8.41
C ASN A 146 4.91 -23.72 -7.94
N LEU A 147 4.85 -22.67 -8.76
CA LEU A 147 5.40 -21.35 -8.42
C LEU A 147 4.55 -20.67 -7.34
N LEU A 148 3.21 -20.76 -7.45
CA LEU A 148 2.29 -20.25 -6.44
C LEU A 148 2.48 -20.94 -5.08
N ASP A 149 2.66 -22.26 -5.07
CA ASP A 149 2.98 -23.03 -3.87
C ASP A 149 4.35 -22.64 -3.27
N ALA A 150 5.35 -22.37 -4.11
CA ALA A 150 6.64 -21.86 -3.66
C ALA A 150 6.52 -20.47 -3.01
N PHE A 151 5.75 -19.55 -3.59
CA PHE A 151 5.48 -18.23 -3.01
C PHE A 151 4.74 -18.33 -1.68
N ASN A 152 3.70 -19.16 -1.60
CA ASN A 152 2.96 -19.41 -0.35
C ASN A 152 3.84 -20.04 0.73
N SER A 153 4.74 -20.96 0.34
CA SER A 153 5.72 -21.57 1.26
C SER A 153 6.70 -20.52 1.80
N CYS A 154 7.16 -19.60 0.95
CA CYS A 154 7.97 -18.46 1.36
C CYS A 154 7.22 -17.58 2.37
N TRP A 155 5.97 -17.19 2.06
CA TRP A 155 5.14 -16.36 2.94
C TRP A 155 4.88 -17.02 4.30
N LYS A 156 4.64 -18.32 4.32
CA LYS A 156 4.50 -19.08 5.57
C LYS A 156 5.80 -19.06 6.37
N ARG A 157 6.95 -19.26 5.72
CA ARG A 157 8.25 -19.34 6.37
C ARG A 157 8.72 -18.01 6.97
N ILE A 158 8.51 -16.89 6.27
CA ILE A 158 8.93 -15.56 6.75
C ILE A 158 8.19 -15.11 8.02
N ALA A 159 6.97 -15.61 8.24
CA ALA A 159 6.21 -15.36 9.45
C ALA A 159 6.79 -16.10 10.68
N GLU A 160 7.47 -17.23 10.47
CA GLU A 160 8.04 -18.05 11.53
C GLU A 160 9.39 -17.50 12.02
N PRO A 161 9.76 -17.72 13.29
CA PRO A 161 11.11 -17.41 13.75
C PRO A 161 12.16 -18.16 12.92
N GLY A 162 13.30 -17.53 12.72
CA GLY A 162 14.47 -18.07 12.07
C GLY A 162 15.41 -18.81 12.99
N GLU A 163 16.61 -19.06 12.46
CA GLU A 163 17.71 -19.52 13.31
C GLU A 163 18.31 -18.35 14.11
N TRP A 164 18.25 -17.12 13.60
CA TRP A 164 18.95 -15.97 14.17
C TRP A 164 18.05 -14.78 14.50
N TRP A 165 16.92 -14.64 13.81
CA TRP A 165 15.92 -13.59 14.05
C TRP A 165 14.58 -14.16 14.50
N ASN A 166 13.89 -13.49 15.42
CA ASN A 166 12.52 -13.86 15.75
C ASN A 166 11.53 -13.35 14.67
N GLY A 167 10.28 -13.83 14.68
CA GLY A 167 9.30 -13.46 13.67
C GLY A 167 9.09 -11.94 13.54
N LYS A 168 9.05 -11.20 14.65
CA LYS A 168 8.89 -9.74 14.64
C LYS A 168 10.08 -9.03 14.00
N GLU A 169 11.29 -9.47 14.29
CA GLU A 169 12.52 -8.94 13.68
C GLU A 169 12.57 -9.23 12.17
N ARG A 170 12.19 -10.45 11.75
CA ARG A 170 12.13 -10.82 10.32
C ARG A 170 11.15 -9.93 9.54
N ILE A 171 9.96 -9.69 10.08
CA ILE A 171 8.99 -8.80 9.43
C ILE A 171 9.51 -7.35 9.38
N ALA A 172 10.12 -6.84 10.45
CA ALA A 172 10.73 -5.51 10.44
C ALA A 172 11.88 -5.38 9.42
N ILE A 173 12.68 -6.45 9.23
CA ILE A 173 13.68 -6.51 8.17
C ILE A 173 13.01 -6.37 6.79
N LEU A 174 11.96 -7.14 6.53
CA LEU A 174 11.25 -7.14 5.25
C LEU A 174 10.50 -5.83 4.97
N GLU A 175 10.01 -5.15 6.00
CA GLU A 175 9.45 -3.80 5.88
C GLU A 175 10.52 -2.81 5.39
N GLU A 176 11.72 -2.86 5.97
CA GLU A 176 12.84 -2.01 5.54
C GLU A 176 13.33 -2.38 4.12
N VAL A 177 13.34 -3.65 3.75
CA VAL A 177 13.63 -4.10 2.36
C VAL A 177 12.66 -3.47 1.37
N ARG A 178 11.35 -3.52 1.66
CA ARG A 178 10.32 -2.95 0.78
C ARG A 178 10.43 -1.43 0.70
N LYS A 179 10.66 -0.78 1.83
CA LYS A 179 10.89 0.66 1.90
C LYS A 179 12.08 1.07 1.03
N ASP A 180 13.21 0.38 1.15
CA ASP A 180 14.42 0.72 0.39
C ASP A 180 14.24 0.51 -1.12
N ARG A 181 13.52 -0.55 -1.52
CA ARG A 181 13.15 -0.78 -2.93
C ARG A 181 12.26 0.34 -3.48
N ASP A 182 11.26 0.77 -2.71
CA ASP A 182 10.23 1.69 -3.19
C ASP A 182 10.66 3.16 -3.18
N GLU A 183 11.46 3.58 -2.19
CA GLU A 183 11.82 4.99 -1.98
C GLU A 183 13.05 5.46 -2.77
N GLY A 184 13.82 4.55 -3.41
CA GLY A 184 14.96 4.92 -4.25
C GLY A 184 15.94 5.85 -3.53
N HIS A 185 16.56 5.38 -2.45
CA HIS A 185 17.27 6.27 -1.54
C HIS A 185 18.55 6.91 -2.12
N PRO A 186 18.85 8.18 -1.75
CA PRO A 186 20.10 8.84 -2.12
C PRO A 186 21.34 8.16 -1.51
N ILE A 187 22.47 8.32 -2.20
CA ILE A 187 23.75 7.61 -2.01
C ILE A 187 24.47 7.93 -0.67
N VAL A 188 24.10 8.99 0.06
CA VAL A 188 24.90 9.50 1.20
C VAL A 188 24.56 8.80 2.51
N ARG A 189 25.53 8.11 3.15
CA ARG A 189 25.31 7.40 4.43
C ARG A 189 26.51 7.40 5.37
N ALA A 190 26.17 7.23 6.65
CA ALA A 190 27.11 7.09 7.76
C ALA A 190 27.89 5.77 7.66
N PRO A 191 29.20 5.76 7.98
CA PRO A 191 29.98 4.55 8.16
C PRO A 191 29.30 3.55 9.11
N LEU A 192 29.42 2.25 8.85
CA LEU A 192 28.87 1.22 9.75
C LEU A 192 29.41 1.37 11.19
N ALA A 193 30.66 1.81 11.34
CA ALA A 193 31.29 2.14 12.60
C ALA A 193 30.50 3.15 13.46
N ASP A 194 29.82 4.11 12.84
CA ASP A 194 29.10 5.18 13.53
C ASP A 194 27.66 4.79 13.91
N LEU A 195 27.18 3.65 13.41
CA LEU A 195 25.81 3.19 13.61
C LEU A 195 25.68 2.31 14.85
N SER A 196 24.65 2.60 15.66
CA SER A 196 24.32 1.80 16.84
C SER A 196 23.79 0.42 16.44
N ASN A 197 24.22 -0.60 17.19
CA ASN A 197 23.67 -1.96 17.10
C ASN A 197 22.48 -2.18 18.07
N THR A 198 22.03 -1.14 18.76
CA THR A 198 20.90 -1.23 19.69
C THR A 198 19.59 -1.17 18.92
N PRO A 199 18.65 -2.13 19.12
CA PRO A 199 17.33 -2.10 18.49
C PRO A 199 16.56 -0.81 18.81
N SER A 200 15.95 -0.20 17.78
CA SER A 200 15.12 0.99 17.94
C SER A 200 14.11 1.13 16.78
N PRO A 201 12.84 0.66 16.91
CA PRO A 201 12.27 -0.08 18.03
C PRO A 201 12.44 -1.61 17.96
N VAL A 202 12.68 -2.18 16.77
CA VAL A 202 12.74 -3.65 16.57
C VAL A 202 14.08 -4.10 16.01
N ILE A 203 14.58 -3.42 14.98
CA ILE A 203 15.92 -3.60 14.42
C ILE A 203 16.76 -2.35 14.69
N SER A 204 18.08 -2.50 14.63
CA SER A 204 19.01 -1.41 14.93
C SER A 204 19.30 -0.55 13.70
N PRO A 205 19.73 0.72 13.87
CA PRO A 205 20.18 1.55 12.75
C PRO A 205 21.27 0.88 11.90
N LEU A 206 22.18 0.13 12.53
CA LEU A 206 23.18 -0.67 11.82
C LEU A 206 22.54 -1.72 10.91
N VAL A 207 21.54 -2.45 11.40
CA VAL A 207 20.83 -3.48 10.63
C VAL A 207 20.07 -2.84 9.46
N CYS A 208 19.41 -1.69 9.65
CA CYS A 208 18.78 -0.95 8.56
C CYS A 208 19.77 -0.60 7.45
N GLU A 209 20.97 -0.13 7.79
CA GLU A 209 22.00 0.18 6.79
C GLU A 209 22.50 -1.05 6.03
N ILE A 210 22.64 -2.19 6.72
CA ILE A 210 23.03 -3.47 6.10
C ILE A 210 21.93 -3.95 5.14
N ILE A 211 20.67 -3.98 5.57
CA ILE A 211 19.51 -4.37 4.74
C ILE A 211 19.54 -3.60 3.43
N ARG A 212 19.73 -2.31 3.56
CA ARG A 212 19.68 -1.36 2.49
C ARG A 212 20.85 -1.48 1.52
N LYS A 213 22.08 -1.66 2.01
CA LYS A 213 23.23 -1.96 1.15
C LYS A 213 23.00 -3.26 0.37
N VAL A 214 22.49 -4.30 1.04
CA VAL A 214 22.18 -5.60 0.42
C VAL A 214 21.02 -5.51 -0.59
N THR A 215 20.03 -4.64 -0.34
CA THR A 215 18.83 -4.49 -1.19
C THR A 215 19.13 -3.68 -2.45
N SER A 216 19.77 -2.51 -2.32
CA SER A 216 19.90 -1.55 -3.43
C SER A 216 21.33 -1.32 -3.93
N ASN A 217 22.35 -1.70 -3.16
CA ASN A 217 23.76 -1.46 -3.51
C ASN A 217 24.63 -2.70 -3.34
N ALA A 218 24.07 -3.89 -3.65
CA ALA A 218 24.78 -5.16 -3.49
C ALA A 218 26.08 -5.24 -4.30
N HIS A 219 26.14 -4.52 -5.43
CA HIS A 219 27.33 -4.42 -6.29
C HIS A 219 28.50 -3.67 -5.65
N GLU A 220 28.26 -2.92 -4.57
CA GLU A 220 29.28 -2.20 -3.79
C GLU A 220 29.72 -2.98 -2.54
N ILE A 221 29.24 -4.20 -2.34
CA ILE A 221 29.65 -5.05 -1.21
C ILE A 221 30.99 -5.69 -1.57
N ASP A 222 32.05 -5.23 -0.90
CA ASP A 222 33.38 -5.81 -0.95
C ASP A 222 33.70 -6.60 0.33
N ASP A 223 34.85 -7.28 0.32
CA ASP A 223 35.33 -8.09 1.45
C ASP A 223 35.49 -7.28 2.75
N LYS A 224 35.95 -6.03 2.64
CA LYS A 224 36.17 -5.15 3.80
C LYS A 224 34.84 -4.81 4.45
N TRP A 225 33.87 -4.36 3.66
CA TRP A 225 32.54 -4.00 4.15
C TRP A 225 31.82 -5.22 4.72
N ALA A 226 31.88 -6.37 4.03
CA ALA A 226 31.24 -7.60 4.48
C ALA A 226 31.81 -8.05 5.83
N LYS A 227 33.13 -8.06 6.00
CA LYS A 227 33.79 -8.39 7.27
C LYS A 227 33.39 -7.45 8.40
N GLU A 228 33.28 -6.15 8.14
CA GLU A 228 32.83 -5.18 9.14
C GLU A 228 31.37 -5.44 9.55
N ALA A 229 30.46 -5.59 8.58
CA ALA A 229 29.05 -5.87 8.84
C ALA A 229 28.86 -7.17 9.62
N ILE A 230 29.48 -8.27 9.15
CA ILE A 230 29.43 -9.60 9.76
C ILE A 230 30.04 -9.57 11.16
N GLY A 231 31.19 -8.92 11.35
CA GLY A 231 31.83 -8.80 12.67
C GLY A 231 30.96 -8.06 13.69
N ARG A 232 30.10 -7.15 13.23
CA ARG A 232 29.21 -6.35 14.10
C ARG A 232 27.89 -7.04 14.44
N ILE A 233 27.31 -7.82 13.52
CA ILE A 233 25.98 -8.46 13.74
C ILE A 233 26.04 -9.98 13.92
N GLY A 234 27.15 -10.61 13.56
CA GLY A 234 27.36 -12.06 13.55
C GLY A 234 26.96 -12.71 12.21
N GLU A 235 27.67 -13.77 11.84
CA GLU A 235 27.48 -14.52 10.59
C GLU A 235 26.03 -14.95 10.38
N GLY A 236 25.43 -15.60 11.39
CA GLY A 236 24.07 -16.11 11.27
C GLY A 236 23.02 -15.03 11.03
N LYS A 237 23.11 -13.91 11.74
CA LYS A 237 22.20 -12.77 11.55
C LYS A 237 22.35 -12.16 10.16
N TYR A 238 23.60 -12.03 9.68
CA TYR A 238 23.89 -11.54 8.33
C TYR A 238 23.35 -12.50 7.26
N SER A 239 23.65 -13.80 7.37
CA SER A 239 23.18 -14.82 6.43
C SER A 239 21.66 -14.91 6.36
N GLU A 240 20.98 -14.87 7.51
CA GLU A 240 19.51 -14.90 7.52
C GLU A 240 18.93 -13.61 6.91
N LEU A 241 19.49 -12.44 7.21
CA LEU A 241 19.08 -11.17 6.61
C LEU A 241 19.21 -11.22 5.07
N VAL A 242 20.37 -11.64 4.55
CA VAL A 242 20.58 -11.77 3.10
C VAL A 242 19.57 -12.75 2.51
N SER A 243 19.30 -13.87 3.17
CA SER A 243 18.33 -14.86 2.70
C SER A 243 16.90 -14.30 2.60
N LEU A 244 16.50 -13.42 3.53
CA LEU A 244 15.20 -12.76 3.50
C LEU A 244 15.09 -11.81 2.28
N VAL A 245 16.14 -11.03 2.02
CA VAL A 245 16.21 -10.11 0.87
C VAL A 245 16.08 -10.88 -0.44
N VAL A 246 16.91 -11.90 -0.66
CA VAL A 246 16.97 -12.64 -1.94
C VAL A 246 15.74 -13.51 -2.19
N ASN A 247 14.97 -13.86 -1.15
CA ASN A 247 13.73 -14.60 -1.30
C ASN A 247 12.53 -13.69 -1.59
N ILE A 248 12.48 -12.48 -1.01
CA ILE A 248 11.29 -11.62 -1.12
C ILE A 248 11.35 -10.67 -2.32
N LEU A 249 12.52 -10.09 -2.63
CA LEU A 249 12.64 -9.17 -3.76
C LEU A 249 12.18 -9.78 -5.09
N PRO A 250 12.57 -11.01 -5.47
CA PRO A 250 12.10 -11.59 -6.74
C PRO A 250 10.59 -11.79 -6.77
N ILE A 251 9.96 -12.18 -5.65
CA ILE A 251 8.51 -12.38 -5.57
C ILE A 251 7.78 -11.05 -5.72
N ASP A 252 8.25 -10.00 -5.04
CA ASP A 252 7.66 -8.67 -5.14
C ASP A 252 7.82 -8.09 -6.56
N ILE A 253 9.00 -8.21 -7.17
CA ILE A 253 9.25 -7.81 -8.56
C ILE A 253 8.35 -8.58 -9.52
N PHE A 254 8.20 -9.90 -9.33
CA PHE A 254 7.31 -10.73 -10.15
C PHE A 254 5.86 -10.24 -10.08
N CYS A 255 5.35 -9.92 -8.88
CA CYS A 255 4.01 -9.35 -8.72
C CYS A 255 3.87 -8.05 -9.51
N LEU A 256 4.81 -7.11 -9.32
CA LEU A 256 4.77 -5.80 -9.97
C LEU A 256 4.83 -5.91 -11.50
N LEU A 257 5.68 -6.80 -12.03
CA LEU A 257 5.82 -7.04 -13.46
C LEU A 257 4.56 -7.65 -14.09
N LEU A 258 3.80 -8.44 -13.32
CA LEU A 258 2.51 -9.00 -13.75
C LEU A 258 1.31 -8.11 -13.40
N GLY A 259 1.53 -6.83 -13.08
CA GLY A 259 0.46 -5.86 -12.81
C GLY A 259 -0.29 -6.12 -11.50
N ARG A 260 0.23 -6.99 -10.63
CA ARG A 260 -0.36 -7.35 -9.35
C ARG A 260 0.29 -6.56 -8.21
N PRO A 261 -0.50 -5.93 -7.32
CA PRO A 261 0.05 -5.35 -6.09
C PRO A 261 0.83 -6.40 -5.26
N VAL A 262 1.91 -5.98 -4.61
CA VAL A 262 2.68 -6.87 -3.73
C VAL A 262 1.80 -7.34 -2.56
N VAL A 263 1.94 -8.61 -2.16
CA VAL A 263 1.17 -9.16 -1.03
C VAL A 263 1.61 -8.50 0.26
N SER A 264 0.68 -8.18 1.16
CA SER A 264 1.04 -7.71 2.51
C SER A 264 1.96 -8.71 3.22
N LEU A 265 2.93 -8.21 3.99
CA LEU A 265 3.76 -9.08 4.83
C LEU A 265 2.87 -9.81 5.85
N PRO A 266 3.15 -11.08 6.17
CA PRO A 266 2.33 -11.85 7.08
C PRO A 266 2.50 -11.37 8.53
N VAL A 267 1.51 -11.65 9.36
CA VAL A 267 1.60 -11.40 10.80
C VAL A 267 2.71 -12.27 11.40
N PRO A 268 3.68 -11.70 12.14
CA PRO A 268 4.77 -12.47 12.71
C PRO A 268 4.26 -13.49 13.73
N LYS A 269 4.73 -14.73 13.64
CA LYS A 269 4.50 -15.75 14.66
C LYS A 269 5.47 -15.57 15.82
N ASN A 270 4.98 -15.80 17.02
CA ASN A 270 5.79 -15.80 18.23
C ASN A 270 6.77 -16.98 18.24
N GLY A 271 7.94 -16.77 18.84
CA GLY A 271 8.94 -17.81 19.04
C GLY A 271 10.34 -17.24 19.18
N LYS A 272 11.26 -18.04 19.71
CA LYS A 272 12.68 -17.68 19.83
C LYS A 272 13.44 -18.17 18.58
N PRO A 273 14.54 -17.50 18.20
CA PRO A 273 15.44 -18.03 17.19
C PRO A 273 16.02 -19.39 17.60
N GLY A 274 16.19 -20.30 16.63
CA GLY A 274 16.71 -21.66 16.87
C GLY A 274 18.17 -21.71 17.29
N LYS A 275 19.01 -20.82 16.73
CA LYS A 275 20.45 -20.66 16.95
C LYS A 275 21.27 -21.91 16.63
N SER A 276 20.82 -22.73 15.68
CA SER A 276 21.61 -23.86 15.18
C SER A 276 22.53 -23.41 14.05
N ILE A 277 23.79 -23.88 14.10
CA ILE A 277 24.73 -23.78 12.98
C ILE A 277 24.73 -25.14 12.28
N PRO A 278 24.48 -25.20 10.97
CA PRO A 278 24.54 -26.44 10.21
C PRO A 278 25.91 -27.10 10.22
N ASP A 279 25.94 -28.43 10.17
CA ASP A 279 27.18 -29.20 10.04
C ASP A 279 27.78 -29.09 8.62
N GLY A 280 29.10 -29.26 8.51
CA GLY A 280 29.79 -29.30 7.22
C GLY A 280 29.99 -27.95 6.52
N LEU A 281 29.86 -26.85 7.27
CA LEU A 281 30.24 -25.52 6.81
C LEU A 281 31.75 -25.32 6.96
N ALA A 282 32.38 -24.71 5.97
CA ALA A 282 33.79 -24.34 6.03
C ALA A 282 34.02 -23.00 5.31
N ASP A 283 35.18 -22.40 5.56
CA ASP A 283 35.66 -21.28 4.74
C ASP A 283 36.04 -21.81 3.35
N GLY A 284 35.48 -21.18 2.33
CA GLY A 284 35.71 -21.53 0.93
C GLY A 284 35.65 -20.32 0.02
N GLY A 285 36.03 -19.14 0.51
CA GLY A 285 36.10 -17.91 -0.27
C GLY A 285 34.79 -17.14 -0.42
N ALA A 286 33.73 -17.55 0.28
CA ALA A 286 32.52 -16.73 0.47
C ALA A 286 32.68 -15.84 1.70
N PHE A 287 31.81 -14.83 1.87
CA PHE A 287 31.86 -13.94 3.03
C PHE A 287 31.46 -14.61 4.36
N VAL A 288 30.75 -15.74 4.30
CA VAL A 288 30.34 -16.54 5.46
C VAL A 288 30.65 -18.02 5.18
N PRO A 289 30.84 -18.86 6.22
CA PRO A 289 31.00 -20.29 6.04
C PRO A 289 29.86 -20.91 5.23
N TRP A 290 30.22 -21.74 4.25
CA TRP A 290 29.28 -22.43 3.38
C TRP A 290 29.70 -23.89 3.16
N ARG A 291 28.82 -24.73 2.64
CA ARG A 291 29.15 -26.14 2.36
C ARG A 291 30.21 -26.21 1.26
N THR A 292 31.45 -26.60 1.56
CA THR A 292 32.57 -26.66 0.59
C THR A 292 32.63 -27.97 -0.19
N GLU A 293 32.02 -29.02 0.33
CA GLU A 293 32.01 -30.37 -0.25
C GLU A 293 30.58 -30.84 -0.51
N ASN A 294 30.42 -31.73 -1.50
CA ASN A 294 29.16 -32.44 -1.78
C ASN A 294 27.92 -31.55 -1.97
N TRP A 295 28.10 -30.30 -2.39
CA TRP A 295 26.99 -29.39 -2.70
C TRP A 295 26.36 -29.76 -4.05
N VAL A 296 25.03 -29.95 -4.05
CA VAL A 296 24.24 -30.21 -5.26
C VAL A 296 23.22 -29.08 -5.39
N GLY A 297 23.39 -28.24 -6.42
CA GLY A 297 22.53 -27.09 -6.68
C GLY A 297 23.31 -25.88 -7.22
N PRO A 298 22.63 -24.75 -7.47
CA PRO A 298 23.30 -23.54 -7.96
C PRO A 298 24.20 -22.94 -6.88
N ASN A 299 25.34 -22.37 -7.29
CA ASN A 299 26.28 -21.70 -6.37
C ASN A 299 25.64 -20.53 -5.60
N VAL A 300 24.61 -19.89 -6.17
CA VAL A 300 23.88 -18.81 -5.48
C VAL A 300 23.14 -19.34 -4.24
N ALA A 301 22.55 -20.53 -4.30
CA ALA A 301 21.91 -21.16 -3.14
C ALA A 301 22.95 -21.72 -2.15
N ARG A 302 24.12 -22.14 -2.65
CA ARG A 302 25.24 -22.56 -1.80
C ARG A 302 25.64 -21.48 -0.79
N ALA A 303 25.60 -20.20 -1.19
CA ALA A 303 25.93 -19.06 -0.32
C ALA A 303 24.99 -18.93 0.90
N LEU A 304 23.82 -19.57 0.87
CA LEU A 304 22.85 -19.60 1.97
C LEU A 304 22.96 -20.87 2.83
N SER A 305 24.05 -21.65 2.70
CA SER A 305 24.26 -22.88 3.49
C SER A 305 24.18 -22.68 5.00
N PHE A 306 24.50 -21.47 5.50
CA PHE A 306 24.42 -21.14 6.92
C PHE A 306 22.97 -21.11 7.47
N VAL A 307 21.97 -20.99 6.58
CA VAL A 307 20.55 -20.86 6.91
C VAL A 307 19.72 -21.85 6.10
N GLU A 308 19.89 -23.15 6.39
CA GLU A 308 19.34 -24.25 5.57
C GLU A 308 17.82 -24.17 5.34
N LYS A 309 17.06 -23.75 6.35
CA LYS A 309 15.60 -23.62 6.23
C LYS A 309 15.21 -22.54 5.21
N GLU A 310 15.88 -21.40 5.24
CA GLU A 310 15.71 -20.32 4.28
C GLU A 310 16.25 -20.71 2.88
N ASN A 311 17.34 -21.47 2.85
CA ASN A 311 17.91 -21.98 1.60
C ASN A 311 17.00 -23.01 0.93
N ALA A 312 16.32 -23.86 1.71
CA ALA A 312 15.31 -24.78 1.18
C ALA A 312 14.15 -24.03 0.51
N ILE A 313 13.73 -22.89 1.07
CA ILE A 313 12.76 -21.99 0.40
C ILE A 313 13.36 -21.42 -0.89
N ARG A 314 14.62 -20.96 -0.87
CA ARG A 314 15.29 -20.45 -2.07
C ARG A 314 15.36 -21.49 -3.17
N MET A 315 15.71 -22.73 -2.84
CA MET A 315 15.76 -23.86 -3.78
C MET A 315 14.38 -24.15 -4.35
N LYS A 316 13.34 -24.22 -3.50
CA LYS A 316 11.96 -24.40 -3.97
C LYS A 316 11.53 -23.31 -4.95
N LEU A 317 11.87 -22.05 -4.68
CA LEU A 317 11.59 -20.94 -5.60
C LEU A 317 12.32 -21.12 -6.94
N VAL A 318 13.61 -21.47 -6.91
CA VAL A 318 14.42 -21.66 -8.11
C VAL A 318 13.93 -22.85 -8.95
N GLU A 319 13.57 -23.96 -8.31
CA GLU A 319 13.07 -25.17 -8.99
C GLU A 319 11.66 -25.00 -9.58
N SER A 320 10.90 -24.02 -9.08
CA SER A 320 9.55 -23.73 -9.56
C SER A 320 9.49 -22.79 -10.78
N MET A 321 10.62 -22.18 -11.15
CA MET A 321 10.78 -21.29 -12.31
C MET A 321 11.35 -22.04 -13.52
#